data_AF-A0A6B3CML5-F1
#
_entry.id   AF-A0A6B3CML5-F1
#
_cell.length_a   1.000
_cell.length_b   1.000
_cell.length_c   1.000
_cell.angle_alpha   90.00
_cell.angle_beta   90.00
_cell.angle_gamma   90.00
#
_symmetry.space_group_name_H-M   'P 1'
#
loop_
_entity.id
_entity.type
_entity.pdbx_description
1 polymer ?
#
loop_
_entity_poly.entity_id
_entity_poly.type
_entity_poly.pdbx_seq_one_letter_code
_entity_poly.pdbx_strand_id
1 'polypeptide(L)'
;RLQAAQYMWEGIHAGETSSPRRSARLAELAATCTGRDNAERALLILRGFDAMTHGESAEEVVELCDRALVNGRLAPGLGWTDTEWGLELPMMLASSYAYA
;
A
#
# COMPACT_ATOMS: atom_id res chain seq x y z
N ARG A 1 11.74 -5.02 0.48
CA ARG A 1 12.15 -3.74 1.14
C ARG A 1 12.55 -2.68 0.12
N LEU A 2 13.66 -2.84 -0.62
CA LEU A 2 14.10 -1.88 -1.65
C LEU A 2 13.04 -1.57 -2.71
N GLN A 3 12.30 -2.58 -3.20
CA GLN A 3 11.21 -2.34 -4.16
C GLN A 3 10.03 -1.57 -3.55
N ALA A 4 9.63 -1.88 -2.32
CA ALA A 4 8.55 -1.15 -1.63
C ALA A 4 8.95 0.31 -1.36
N ALA A 5 10.19 0.56 -0.95
CA ALA A 5 10.72 1.91 -0.78
C ALA A 5 10.81 2.69 -2.10
N GLN A 6 11.22 2.03 -3.20
CA GLN A 6 11.22 2.62 -4.54
C GLN A 6 9.80 3.01 -4.97
N TYR A 7 8.81 2.14 -4.76
CA TYR A 7 7.42 2.45 -5.06
C TYR A 7 6.85 3.56 -4.14
N MET A 8 7.22 3.63 -2.86
CA MET A 8 6.83 4.77 -2.00
C MET A 8 7.40 6.08 -2.55
N TRP A 9 8.70 6.13 -2.84
CA TRP A 9 9.39 7.31 -3.34
C TRP A 9 8.81 7.80 -4.68
N GLU A 10 8.53 6.87 -5.60
CA GLU A 10 7.90 7.19 -6.88
C GLU A 10 6.42 7.58 -6.76
N GLY A 11 5.69 7.12 -5.73
CA GLY A 11 4.29 7.49 -5.50
C GLY A 11 4.12 8.91 -4.95
N ILE A 12 5.10 9.39 -4.18
CA ILE A 12 5.05 10.70 -3.50
C ILE A 12 5.71 11.81 -4.33
N HIS A 13 6.73 11.51 -5.15
CA HIS A 13 7.51 12.53 -5.87
C HIS A 13 7.38 12.53 -7.40
N ALA A 14 6.84 11.48 -8.02
CA ALA A 14 6.54 11.51 -9.46
C ALA A 14 5.17 12.17 -9.67
N GLY A 15 5.14 13.50 -9.53
CA GLY A 15 4.05 14.30 -10.06
C GLY A 15 3.85 13.92 -11.54
N GLU A 16 2.60 13.65 -11.88
CA GLU A 16 2.12 13.08 -13.16
C GLU A 16 2.13 11.55 -13.20
N THR A 17 0.97 11.00 -12.82
CA THR A 17 0.46 9.68 -13.24
C THR A 17 1.47 8.56 -13.09
N SER A 18 1.35 7.78 -12.00
CA SER A 18 2.00 6.47 -11.94
C SER A 18 1.82 5.80 -13.31
N SER A 19 2.92 5.53 -14.01
CA SER A 19 2.82 4.97 -15.38
C SER A 19 1.91 3.74 -15.31
N PRO A 20 0.94 3.53 -16.22
CA PRO A 20 0.04 2.38 -16.14
C PRO A 20 0.76 1.03 -15.99
N ARG A 21 1.99 0.94 -16.53
CA ARG A 21 2.88 -0.22 -16.40
C ARG A 21 3.42 -0.45 -14.99
N ARG A 22 3.53 0.61 -14.18
CA ARG A 22 3.96 0.60 -12.79
C ARG A 22 2.83 0.09 -11.89
N SER A 23 1.63 0.66 -12.04
CA SER A 23 0.42 0.18 -11.35
C SER A 23 0.13 -1.30 -11.68
N ALA A 24 0.20 -1.68 -12.96
CA ALA A 24 0.03 -3.08 -13.37
C ALA A 24 1.05 -4.04 -12.71
N ARG A 25 2.34 -3.68 -12.67
CA ARG A 25 3.36 -4.50 -12.00
C ARG A 25 3.17 -4.56 -10.48
N LEU A 26 2.70 -3.47 -9.87
CA LEU A 26 2.37 -3.45 -8.44
C LEU A 26 1.16 -4.35 -8.16
N ALA A 27 0.14 -4.33 -9.02
CA ALA A 27 -1.02 -5.21 -8.92
C ALA A 27 -0.62 -6.69 -9.04
N GLU A 28 0.20 -7.05 -10.03
CA GLU A 28 0.73 -8.41 -10.20
C GLU A 28 1.50 -8.89 -8.97
N LEU A 29 2.37 -8.04 -8.42
CA LEU A 29 3.14 -8.37 -7.23
C LEU A 29 2.25 -8.53 -5.99
N ALA A 30 1.31 -7.61 -5.78
CA ALA A 30 0.37 -7.63 -4.66
C ALA A 30 -0.63 -8.79 -4.73
N ALA A 31 -0.97 -9.28 -5.93
CA ALA A 31 -1.83 -10.44 -6.11
C ALA A 31 -1.27 -11.70 -5.44
N THR A 32 0.06 -11.82 -5.33
CA THR A 32 0.73 -12.93 -4.65
C THR A 32 0.88 -12.75 -3.14
N CYS A 33 0.66 -11.54 -2.63
CA CYS A 33 0.89 -11.19 -1.23
C CYS A 33 -0.28 -11.65 -0.37
N THR A 34 -0.03 -12.44 0.67
CA THR A 34 -1.07 -12.83 1.64
C THR A 34 -1.02 -11.99 2.90
N GLY A 35 -0.08 -11.04 2.99
CA GLY A 35 0.18 -10.27 4.21
C GLY A 35 0.96 -11.09 5.24
N ARG A 36 1.72 -12.11 4.83
CA ARG A 36 2.37 -13.00 5.80
C ARG A 36 3.52 -12.35 6.57
N ASP A 37 4.07 -11.26 6.06
CA ASP A 37 5.10 -10.44 6.71
C ASP A 37 4.91 -8.94 6.43
N ASN A 38 5.67 -8.09 7.13
CA ASN A 38 5.55 -6.63 7.00
C ASN A 38 5.91 -6.12 5.60
N ALA A 39 6.74 -6.83 4.83
CA ALA A 39 7.08 -6.41 3.48
C ALA A 39 5.89 -6.63 2.53
N GLU A 40 5.20 -7.76 2.64
CA GLU A 40 3.96 -8.00 1.89
C GLU A 40 2.85 -7.03 2.32
N ARG A 41 2.73 -6.75 3.63
CA ARG A 41 1.75 -5.78 4.14
C ARG A 41 2.02 -4.37 3.59
N ALA A 42 3.29 -3.95 3.53
CA ALA A 42 3.66 -2.69 2.90
C ALA A 42 3.27 -2.66 1.41
N LEU A 43 3.47 -3.76 0.66
CA LEU A 43 3.05 -3.85 -0.74
C LEU A 43 1.53 -3.79 -0.91
N LEU A 44 0.78 -4.44 -0.02
CA LEU A 44 -0.68 -4.39 -0.02
C LEU A 44 -1.20 -2.97 0.27
N ILE A 45 -0.61 -2.25 1.24
CA ILE A 45 -0.91 -0.84 1.51
C ILE A 45 -0.64 0.02 0.28
N LEU A 46 0.54 -0.14 -0.34
CA LEU A 46 0.91 0.61 -1.53
C LEU A 46 -0.05 0.35 -2.68
N ARG A 47 -0.46 -0.90 -2.89
CA ARG A 47 -1.41 -1.28 -3.93
C ARG A 47 -2.82 -0.75 -3.63
N GLY A 48 -3.28 -0.78 -2.39
CA GLY A 48 -4.57 -0.20 -1.99
C GLY A 48 -4.60 1.32 -2.20
N PHE A 49 -3.48 2.02 -1.94
CA PHE A 49 -3.35 3.44 -2.22
C PHE A 49 -3.29 3.73 -3.72
N ASP A 50 -2.52 2.96 -4.48
CA ASP A 50 -2.47 3.03 -5.94
C ASP A 50 -3.86 2.83 -6.56
N ALA A 51 -4.59 1.78 -6.16
CA ALA A 51 -5.95 1.50 -6.61
C ALA A 51 -6.91 2.67 -6.34
N MET A 52 -6.88 3.21 -5.11
CA MET A 52 -7.71 4.36 -4.73
C MET A 52 -7.38 5.60 -5.58
N THR A 53 -6.10 5.91 -5.77
CA THR A 53 -5.69 7.09 -6.57
C THR A 53 -6.02 6.97 -8.06
N HIS A 54 -6.19 5.76 -8.59
CA HIS A 54 -6.63 5.52 -9.97
C HIS A 54 -8.14 5.31 -10.10
N GLY A 55 -8.91 5.40 -9.00
CA GLY A 55 -10.37 5.27 -9.00
C GLY A 55 -10.86 3.85 -9.30
N GLU A 56 -10.10 2.85 -8.87
CA GLU A 56 -10.52 1.45 -8.94
C GLU A 56 -11.65 1.13 -7.93
N SER A 57 -12.13 -0.12 -7.91
CA SER A 57 -13.27 -0.50 -7.07
C SER A 57 -13.00 -0.29 -5.58
N ALA A 58 -13.95 0.34 -4.88
CA ALA A 58 -13.92 0.51 -3.43
C ALA A 58 -13.75 -0.83 -2.69
N GLU A 59 -14.41 -1.89 -3.18
CA GLU A 59 -14.33 -3.24 -2.61
C GLU A 59 -12.91 -3.80 -2.72
N GLU A 60 -12.25 -3.59 -3.86
CA GLU A 60 -10.86 -4.05 -4.09
C GLU A 60 -9.88 -3.26 -3.22
N VAL A 61 -10.05 -1.93 -3.11
CA VAL A 61 -9.24 -1.08 -2.25
C VAL A 61 -9.33 -1.54 -0.80
N VAL A 62 -10.55 -1.78 -0.30
CA VAL A 62 -10.79 -2.24 1.07
C VAL A 62 -10.21 -3.64 1.28
N GLU A 63 -10.39 -4.58 0.36
CA GLU A 63 -9.84 -5.93 0.49
C GLU A 63 -8.30 -5.92 0.61
N LEU A 64 -7.63 -5.11 -0.21
CA LEU A 64 -6.18 -4.93 -0.14
C LEU A 64 -5.75 -4.37 1.21
N CYS A 65 -6.48 -3.37 1.71
CA CYS A 65 -6.21 -2.76 3.00
C CYS A 65 -6.44 -3.73 4.17
N ASP A 66 -7.49 -4.54 4.12
CA ASP A 66 -7.83 -5.53 5.14
C ASP A 66 -6.76 -6.64 5.21
N ARG A 67 -6.29 -7.12 4.06
CA ARG A 67 -5.20 -8.09 4.00
C ARG A 67 -3.90 -7.54 4.58
N ALA A 68 -3.68 -6.23 4.50
CA ALA A 68 -2.52 -5.59 5.11
C ALA A 68 -2.61 -5.52 6.65
N LEU A 69 -3.80 -5.65 7.24
CA LEU A 69 -4.01 -5.61 8.68
C LEU A 69 -3.84 -6.99 9.36
N VAL A 70 -3.51 -6.95 10.66
CA VAL A 70 -3.53 -8.10 11.56
C VAL A 70 -4.69 -7.90 12.53
N ASN A 71 -5.76 -8.68 12.37
CA ASN A 71 -6.98 -8.56 13.18
C ASN A 71 -7.53 -7.12 13.21
N GLY A 72 -7.58 -6.46 12.06
CA GLY A 72 -8.08 -5.08 11.93
C GLY A 72 -7.13 -4.00 12.49
N ARG A 73 -5.89 -4.35 12.84
CA ARG A 73 -4.89 -3.41 13.37
C ARG A 73 -3.62 -3.44 12.53
N LEU A 74 -2.87 -2.34 12.53
CA LEU A 74 -1.54 -2.33 11.94
C LEU A 74 -0.67 -3.41 12.59
N ALA A 75 0.07 -4.14 11.75
CA ALA A 75 1.04 -5.13 12.24
C ALA A 75 2.13 -4.45 13.08
N PRO A 76 2.68 -5.13 14.11
CA PRO A 76 3.87 -4.64 14.81
C PRO A 76 4.99 -4.32 13.81
N GLY A 77 5.62 -3.15 13.93
CA GLY A 77 6.63 -2.67 12.98
C GLY A 77 6.09 -1.76 11.86
N LEU A 78 4.76 -1.62 11.73
CA LEU A 78 4.12 -0.68 10.80
C LEU A 78 3.40 0.46 11.54
N GLY A 79 3.79 0.74 12.78
CA GLY A 79 3.19 1.79 13.59
C GLY A 79 3.64 3.19 13.17
N TRP A 80 2.86 4.21 13.53
CA TRP A 80 3.12 5.61 13.20
C TRP A 80 4.45 6.14 13.77
N THR A 81 4.94 5.54 14.87
CA THR A 81 6.20 5.89 15.51
C THR A 81 7.34 4.92 15.17
N ASP A 82 7.08 3.93 14.32
CA ASP A 82 8.11 2.98 13.90
C ASP A 82 9.04 3.62 12.87
N THR A 83 10.34 3.45 13.06
CA THR A 83 11.36 4.05 12.20
C THR A 83 11.71 3.18 10.98
N GLU A 84 11.32 1.91 10.95
CA GLU A 84 11.67 0.99 9.87
C GLU A 84 10.94 1.33 8.56
N TRP A 85 9.65 1.68 8.67
CA TRP A 85 8.81 2.03 7.51
C TRP A 85 8.26 3.45 7.57
N GLY A 86 8.40 4.13 8.71
CA GLY A 86 7.95 5.50 8.90
C GLY A 86 6.43 5.66 8.90
N LEU A 87 5.99 6.92 8.89
CA LEU A 87 4.57 7.28 9.03
C LEU A 87 3.79 7.22 7.71
N GLU A 88 4.48 7.07 6.58
CA GLU A 88 3.88 7.11 5.24
C GLU A 88 2.90 5.96 4.99
N LEU A 89 3.29 4.72 5.34
CA LEU A 89 2.43 3.56 5.15
C LEU A 89 1.12 3.66 5.95
N PRO A 90 1.15 4.02 7.26
CA PRO A 90 -0.09 4.29 8.00
C PRO A 90 -0.96 5.39 7.39
N MET A 91 -0.37 6.49 6.88
CA MET A 91 -1.13 7.55 6.23
C MET A 91 -1.77 7.11 4.92
N MET A 92 -1.03 6.36 4.08
CA MET A 92 -1.54 5.81 2.84
C MET A 92 -2.72 4.87 3.13
N LEU A 93 -2.56 3.96 4.10
CA LEU A 93 -3.63 3.05 4.51
C LEU A 93 -4.87 3.79 5.01
N ALA A 94 -4.69 4.80 5.87
CA ALA A 94 -5.79 5.62 6.37
C ALA A 94 -6.48 6.39 5.24
N SER A 95 -5.71 6.92 4.28
CA SER A 95 -6.25 7.63 3.12
C SER A 95 -7.03 6.71 2.20
N SER A 96 -6.53 5.50 1.95
CA SER A 96 -7.24 4.48 1.18
C SER A 96 -8.60 4.18 1.81
N TYR A 97 -8.69 3.97 3.13
CA TYR A 97 -9.99 3.77 3.78
C TYR A 97 -10.90 5.00 3.74
N ALA A 98 -10.33 6.21 3.81
CA ALA A 98 -11.10 7.44 3.83
C ALA A 98 -11.72 7.80 2.46
N TYR A 99 -11.09 7.36 1.37
CA TYR A 99 -11.42 7.77 0.00
C TYR A 99 -11.70 6.60 -0.96
N ALA A 100 -11.80 5.36 -0.47
CA ALA A 100 -12.25 4.19 -1.24
C ALA A 100 -13.70 4.34 -1.70
#